data_AF-A0A534AM68-F1
#
_entry.id   AF-A0A534AM68-F1
#
_cell.length_a   1.000
_cell.length_b   1.000
_cell.length_c   1.000
_cell.angle_alpha   90.00
_cell.angle_beta   90.00
_cell.angle_gamma   90.00
#
_symmetry.space_group_name_H-M   'P 1'
#
loop_
_entity.id
_entity.type
_entity.pdbx_description
1 polymer ?
#
loop_
_entity_poly.entity_id
_entity_poly.type
_entity_poly.pdbx_seq_one_letter_code
_entity_poly.pdbx_strand_id
1 'polypeptide(L)'
;METDRLLRELTDFLRIPSVSTSTSHNADCRAAAEWVAGELRRLGCREVEFLASGTHPVVWGVGPDVPGAPTLLVYGHYDVQPPDPLDQWTTPPFDPTVRDGQL
;
A
#
# COMPACT_ATOMS: atom_id res chain seq x y z
N MET A 1 18.43 9.91 6.47
CA MET A 1 18.66 9.99 5.00
C MET A 1 17.37 9.60 4.28
N GLU A 2 17.25 9.86 2.97
CA GLU A 2 16.10 9.50 2.13
C GLU A 2 15.66 8.03 2.33
N THR A 3 16.62 7.11 2.36
CA THR A 3 16.39 5.66 2.56
C THR A 3 15.68 5.34 3.86
N ASP A 4 16.05 5.98 4.98
CA ASP A 4 15.41 5.72 6.27
C ASP A 4 13.93 6.14 6.25
N ARG A 5 13.60 7.20 5.51
CA ARG A 5 12.22 7.64 5.32
C ARG A 5 11.44 6.61 4.51
N LEU A 6 11.96 6.20 3.36
CA LEU A 6 11.32 5.21 2.49
C LEU A 6 11.10 3.88 3.21
N LEU A 7 12.07 3.44 4.01
CA LEU A 7 11.97 2.19 4.76
C LEU A 7 10.90 2.26 5.86
N ARG A 8 10.79 3.40 6.55
CA ARG A 8 9.70 3.64 7.52
C ARG A 8 8.35 3.64 6.84
N GLU A 9 8.17 4.38 5.76
CA GLU A 9 6.90 4.44 5.01
C GLU A 9 6.48 3.05 4.51
N LEU A 10 7.42 2.27 3.97
CA LEU A 10 7.16 0.89 3.55
C LEU A 10 6.77 0.01 4.74
N THR A 11 7.48 0.12 5.86
CA THR A 11 7.20 -0.65 7.07
C THR A 11 5.83 -0.30 7.66
N ASP A 12 5.45 0.97 7.67
CA ASP A 12 4.14 1.42 8.12
C ASP A 12 3.01 0.85 7.23
N PHE A 13 3.24 0.79 5.92
CA PHE A 13 2.27 0.22 4.98
C PHE A 13 2.15 -1.31 5.13
N LEU A 14 3.28 -2.03 5.27
CA LEU A 14 3.30 -3.48 5.44
C LEU A 14 2.68 -3.97 6.76
N ARG A 15 2.48 -3.08 7.73
CA ARG A 15 1.76 -3.38 8.99
C ARG A 15 0.24 -3.50 8.80
N ILE A 16 -0.30 -3.09 7.64
CA ILE A 16 -1.72 -3.20 7.33
C ILE A 16 -1.99 -4.60 6.75
N PRO A 17 -2.74 -5.48 7.42
CA PRO A 17 -2.96 -6.84 6.95
C PRO A 17 -4.10 -6.87 5.91
N SER A 18 -3.88 -6.28 4.74
CA SER A 18 -4.85 -6.14 3.64
C SER A 18 -5.12 -7.46 2.90
N VAL A 19 -5.53 -8.50 3.62
CA VAL A 19 -5.78 -9.84 3.06
C VAL A 19 -7.15 -9.89 2.37
N SER A 20 -7.19 -9.72 1.06
CA SER A 20 -8.46 -9.57 0.30
C SER A 20 -9.31 -10.85 0.24
N THR A 21 -8.70 -12.02 0.46
CA THR A 21 -9.41 -13.31 0.45
C THR A 21 -10.19 -13.58 1.76
N SER A 22 -9.99 -12.76 2.79
CA SER A 22 -10.68 -12.89 4.07
C SER A 22 -11.55 -11.68 4.36
N THR A 23 -12.85 -11.90 4.56
CA THR A 23 -13.78 -10.82 4.90
C THR A 23 -13.50 -10.17 6.26
N SER A 24 -12.77 -10.85 7.15
CA SER A 24 -12.29 -10.29 8.42
C SER A 24 -11.33 -9.11 8.21
N HIS A 25 -10.66 -9.06 7.06
CA HIS A 25 -9.67 -8.04 6.69
C HIS A 25 -10.22 -6.98 5.73
N ASN A 26 -11.54 -6.94 5.49
CA ASN A 26 -12.16 -5.92 4.65
C ASN A 26 -11.82 -4.49 5.13
N ALA A 27 -11.79 -4.26 6.45
CA ALA A 27 -11.42 -2.97 7.03
C ALA A 27 -9.94 -2.64 6.80
N ASP A 28 -9.06 -3.65 6.86
CA ASP A 28 -7.62 -3.49 6.61
C ASP A 28 -7.34 -3.19 5.13
N CYS A 29 -8.02 -3.87 4.20
CA CYS A 29 -7.96 -3.55 2.78
C CYS A 29 -8.40 -2.10 2.51
N ARG A 30 -9.46 -1.64 3.19
CA ARG A 30 -9.90 -0.26 3.11
C ARG A 30 -8.85 0.71 3.68
N ALA A 31 -8.24 0.38 4.81
CA ALA A 31 -7.16 1.18 5.40
C ALA A 31 -5.93 1.26 4.48
N ALA A 32 -5.56 0.16 3.82
CA ALA A 32 -4.47 0.13 2.85
C ALA A 32 -4.78 1.02 1.63
N ALA A 33 -6.00 0.97 1.11
CA ALA A 33 -6.45 1.87 0.05
C ALA A 33 -6.38 3.35 0.48
N GLU A 34 -6.80 3.65 1.71
CA GLU A 34 -6.74 5.01 2.27
C GLU A 34 -5.30 5.51 2.46
N TRP A 35 -4.39 4.62 2.88
CA TRP A 35 -2.96 4.91 2.96
C TRP A 35 -2.38 5.30 1.59
N VAL A 36 -2.64 4.48 0.55
CA VAL A 36 -2.19 4.76 -0.82
C VAL A 36 -2.78 6.08 -1.34
N ALA A 37 -4.06 6.34 -1.08
CA ALA A 37 -4.70 7.60 -1.45
C ALA A 37 -4.06 8.80 -0.73
N GLY A 38 -3.66 8.64 0.53
CA GLY A 38 -2.90 9.63 1.28
C GLY A 38 -1.57 9.97 0.63
N GLU A 39 -0.80 8.95 0.23
CA GLU A 39 0.48 9.13 -0.43
C GLU A 39 0.35 9.79 -1.82
N LEU A 40 -0.65 9.40 -2.62
CA LEU A 40 -0.92 10.07 -3.90
C LEU A 40 -1.22 11.56 -3.70
N ARG A 41 -2.02 11.92 -2.68
CA ARG A 41 -2.27 13.34 -2.34
C ARG A 41 -0.99 14.04 -1.89
N ARG A 42 -0.16 13.39 -1.07
CA ARG A 42 1.13 13.93 -0.62
C ARG A 42 2.10 14.18 -1.77
N LEU A 43 2.05 13.35 -2.81
CA LEU A 43 2.84 13.51 -4.04
C LEU A 43 2.32 14.61 -4.97
N GLY A 44 1.16 15.21 -4.66
CA GLY A 44 0.58 16.30 -5.44
C GLY A 44 -0.32 15.83 -6.60
N CYS A 45 -0.84 14.60 -6.55
CA CYS A 45 -1.91 14.20 -7.47
C CYS A 45 -3.12 15.12 -7.31
N ARG A 46 -3.59 15.68 -8.43
CA ARG A 46 -4.69 16.67 -8.45
C ARG A 46 -6.06 16.05 -8.19
N GLU A 47 -6.21 14.77 -8.52
CA GLU A 47 -7.42 13.98 -8.32
C GLU A 47 -7.01 12.67 -7.65
N VAL A 48 -7.71 12.29 -6.59
CA VAL A 48 -7.54 10.99 -5.91
C VAL A 48 -8.91 10.48 -5.48
N GLU A 49 -9.36 9.40 -6.11
CA GLU A 49 -10.70 8.85 -5.98
C GLU A 49 -10.66 7.36 -5.63
N PHE A 50 -11.70 6.92 -4.92
CA PHE A 50 -11.97 5.50 -4.72
C PHE A 50 -13.02 5.06 -5.74
N LEU A 51 -12.63 4.18 -6.63
CA LEU A 51 -13.49 3.61 -7.66
C LEU A 51 -13.87 2.17 -7.30
N ALA A 52 -14.98 1.70 -7.85
CA ALA A 52 -15.49 0.35 -7.63
C ALA A 52 -15.75 0.02 -6.14
N SER A 53 -15.75 -1.27 -5.80
CA SER A 53 -16.16 -1.87 -4.51
C SER A 53 -16.00 -1.00 -3.27
N GLY A 54 -17.02 -1.00 -2.40
CA GLY A 54 -16.95 -0.31 -1.11
C GLY A 54 -15.93 -0.90 -0.12
N THR A 55 -15.59 -2.19 -0.26
CA THR A 55 -14.66 -2.89 0.63
C THR A 55 -13.22 -2.85 0.13
N HIS A 56 -13.01 -3.13 -1.16
CA HIS A 56 -11.70 -3.19 -1.81
C HIS A 56 -11.67 -2.20 -2.99
N PRO A 57 -11.71 -0.89 -2.72
CA PRO A 57 -11.80 0.09 -3.79
C PRO A 57 -10.51 0.14 -4.61
N VAL A 58 -10.64 0.42 -5.90
CA VAL A 58 -9.50 0.85 -6.71
C VAL A 58 -9.14 2.28 -6.32
N VAL A 59 -7.88 2.53 -6.01
CA VAL A 59 -7.39 3.89 -5.78
C VAL A 59 -6.95 4.47 -7.12
N TRP A 60 -7.68 5.45 -7.62
CA TRP A 60 -7.37 6.14 -8.86
C TRP A 60 -6.77 7.51 -8.56
N GLY A 61 -5.62 7.81 -9.16
CA GLY A 61 -4.93 9.09 -8.98
C GLY A 61 -4.51 9.68 -10.31
N VAL A 62 -4.72 10.99 -10.48
CA VAL A 62 -4.18 11.75 -11.60
C VAL A 62 -3.03 12.60 -11.09
N GLY A 63 -1.83 12.32 -11.60
CA GLY A 63 -0.61 13.06 -11.25
C GLY A 63 -0.70 14.55 -11.60
N PRO A 64 0.24 15.37 -11.09
CA PRO A 64 0.33 16.76 -11.50
C PRO A 64 0.67 16.86 -12.99
N ASP A 65 0.20 17.93 -13.65
CA ASP A 65 0.61 18.22 -15.02
C ASP A 65 2.08 18.67 -15.03
N VAL A 66 2.91 17.97 -15.80
CA VAL A 66 4.32 18.32 -16.01
C VAL A 66 4.48 18.75 -17.47
N PRO A 67 4.65 20.06 -17.77
CA PRO A 67 4.73 20.55 -19.13
C PRO A 67 5.80 19.84 -19.96
N GLY A 68 5.41 19.33 -21.12
CA GLY A 68 6.31 18.63 -22.05
C GLY A 68 6.68 17.19 -21.65
N ALA A 69 6.18 16.68 -20.53
CA ALA A 69 6.38 15.28 -20.15
C ALA A 69 5.27 14.37 -20.69
N PRO A 70 5.55 13.08 -20.97
CA PRO A 70 4.52 12.10 -21.29
C PRO A 70 3.71 11.71 -20.05
N THR A 71 2.50 11.19 -20.27
CA THR A 71 1.70 10.56 -19.21
C THR A 71 2.17 9.13 -18.99
N LEU A 72 2.45 8.76 -17.74
CA LEU A 72 2.72 7.38 -17.32
C LEU A 72 1.51 6.82 -16.57
N LEU A 73 1.14 5.57 -16.87
CA LEU A 73 0.19 4.80 -16.08
C LEU A 73 0.95 3.80 -15.21
N VAL A 74 0.78 3.91 -13.89
CA VAL A 74 1.31 2.95 -12.92
C VAL A 74 0.15 2.14 -12.38
N TYR A 75 0.22 0.81 -12.56
CA TYR A 75 -0.77 -0.13 -12.04
C TYR A 75 -0.11 -1.03 -10.99
N GLY A 76 -0.82 -1.25 -9.89
CA GLY A 76 -0.41 -2.13 -8.80
C GLY A 76 -1.60 -2.51 -7.94
N HIS A 77 -1.37 -3.33 -6.92
CA HIS A 77 -2.37 -3.75 -5.95
C HIS A 77 -1.83 -3.54 -4.53
N TYR A 78 -2.73 -3.29 -3.58
CA TYR A 78 -2.39 -3.08 -2.16
C TYR A 78 -2.82 -4.24 -1.27
N ASP A 79 -3.59 -5.19 -1.80
CA ASP A 79 -3.99 -6.39 -1.08
C ASP A 79 -2.92 -7.48 -1.18
N VAL A 80 -2.92 -8.37 -0.20
CA VAL A 80 -1.94 -9.44 -0.03
C VAL A 80 -2.61 -10.79 0.20
N GLN A 81 -1.82 -11.85 0.14
CA GLN A 81 -2.25 -13.20 0.46
C GLN A 81 -2.30 -13.42 1.98
N PRO A 82 -3.09 -14.39 2.46
CA PRO A 82 -2.98 -14.89 3.83
C PRO A 82 -1.55 -15.35 4.12
N PRO A 83 -1.00 -15.08 5.31
CA PRO A 83 0.37 -15.43 5.65
C PRO A 83 0.54 -16.89 6.11
N ASP A 84 -0.50 -17.72 6.05
CA ASP A 84 -0.43 -19.08 6.56
C ASP A 84 0.60 -19.94 5.79
N PRO A 85 1.31 -20.84 6.48
CA PRO A 85 1.17 -21.14 7.90
C PRO A 85 2.08 -20.26 8.78
N LEU A 86 1.52 -19.75 9.89
CA LEU A 86 2.19 -18.78 10.77
C LEU A 86 3.44 -19.31 11.49
N ASP A 87 3.55 -20.63 11.67
CA ASP A 87 4.67 -21.27 12.37
C ASP A 87 5.97 -21.30 11.55
N GLN A 88 5.89 -21.07 10.23
CA GLN A 88 7.07 -20.97 9.35
C GLN A 88 7.70 -19.57 9.37
N TRP A 89 7.05 -18.59 10.01
CA TRP A 89 7.56 -17.24 10.09
C TRP A 89 8.55 -17.07 11.23
N THR A 90 9.71 -16.47 10.94
CA THR A 90 10.69 -16.10 11.97
C THR A 90 10.27 -14.87 12.77
N THR A 91 9.49 -13.97 12.15
CA THR A 91 8.86 -12.79 12.77
C THR A 91 7.43 -12.67 12.27
N PRO A 92 6.49 -12.10 13.04
CA PRO A 92 5.10 -11.99 12.61
C PRO A 92 4.98 -11.34 11.22
N PRO A 93 4.12 -11.86 10.33
CA PRO A 93 4.06 -11.46 8.91
C PRO A 93 3.75 -9.97 8.68
N PHE A 94 2.99 -9.37 9.59
CA PHE A 94 2.61 -7.95 9.56
C PHE A 94 3.38 -7.12 10.62
N ASP A 95 4.51 -7.62 11.10
CA ASP A 95 5.49 -6.89 11.91
C ASP A 95 6.85 -6.86 11.17
N PRO A 96 6.99 -5.99 10.15
CA PRO A 96 8.16 -5.96 9.28
C PRO A 96 9.43 -5.73 10.10
N THR A 97 10.40 -6.61 9.92
CA THR A 97 11.61 -6.65 10.74
C THR A 97 12.82 -6.77 9.84
N VAL A 98 13.74 -5.80 9.91
CA VAL A 98 14.98 -5.85 9.14
C VAL A 98 15.96 -6.85 9.76
N ARG A 99 16.45 -7.81 8.97
CA ARG A 99 17.49 -8.76 9.35
C ARG A 99 18.53 -8.86 8.23
N ASP A 100 19.81 -8.73 8.58
CA ASP A 100 20.91 -8.84 7.62
C ASP A 100 20.77 -7.92 6.37
N GLY A 101 20.18 -6.74 6.57
CA GLY A 101 19.91 -5.77 5.50
C GLY A 101 18.69 -6.09 4.62
N GLN A 102 17.90 -7.11 4.97
CA GLN A 102 16.67 -7.49 4.29
C GLN A 102 15.47 -7.06 5.15
N LEU A 103 14.54 -6.33 4.53
CA LEU A 103 13.20 -6.14 5.07
C LEU A 103 12.30 -7.30 4.60
#